data_AF-A0A960LYD1-F1
#
_entry.id   AF-A0A960LYD1-F1
#
_cell.length_a   1.000
_cell.length_b   1.000
_cell.length_c   1.000
_cell.angle_alpha   90.00
_cell.angle_beta   90.00
_cell.angle_gamma   90.00
#
_symmetry.space_group_name_H-M   'P 1'
#
loop_
_entity.id
_entity.type
_entity.pdbx_description
1 polymer ?
#
loop_
_entity_poly.entity_id
_entity_poly.type
_entity_poly.pdbx_seq_one_letter_code
_entity_poly.pdbx_strand_id
1 'polypeptide(L)'
;AILVTVPVPADAELDARLADKAIDTALGEARAQGIRGKDVTPFLLAAVSRATGDQSRVANIALLRNNARVAADIACALAGVR
;
A
#
# COMPACT_ATOMS: atom_id res chain seq x y z
N ALA A 1 -15.37 -14.23 -8.79
CA ALA A 1 -14.95 -13.44 -7.62
C ALA A 1 -15.26 -11.96 -7.87
N ILE A 2 -15.44 -11.16 -6.83
CA ILE A 2 -15.63 -9.69 -6.92
C ILE A 2 -14.41 -9.03 -6.26
N LEU A 3 -13.84 -8.00 -6.90
CA LEU A 3 -12.79 -7.16 -6.32
C LEU A 3 -13.41 -5.85 -5.83
N VAL A 4 -13.26 -5.55 -4.55
CA VAL A 4 -13.69 -4.30 -3.93
C VAL A 4 -12.46 -3.46 -3.65
N THR A 5 -12.40 -2.26 -4.22
CA THR A 5 -11.31 -1.30 -3.98
C THR A 5 -11.79 -0.26 -2.98
N VAL A 6 -10.97 -0.04 -1.95
CA VAL A 6 -11.24 0.91 -0.87
C VAL A 6 -10.11 1.93 -0.88
N PRO A 7 -10.40 3.24 -0.99
CA PRO A 7 -9.36 4.24 -1.00
C PRO A 7 -8.66 4.34 0.37
N VAL A 8 -7.43 4.85 0.36
CA VAL A 8 -6.77 5.25 1.61
C VAL A 8 -7.58 6.39 2.24
N PRO A 9 -7.69 6.47 3.58
CA PRO A 9 -8.28 7.63 4.23
C PRO A 9 -7.54 8.92 3.84
N ALA A 10 -8.29 9.99 3.55
CA ALA A 10 -7.75 11.25 3.01
C ALA A 10 -6.73 11.93 3.95
N ASP A 11 -6.87 11.73 5.26
CA ASP A 11 -5.96 12.24 6.29
C ASP A 11 -4.63 11.47 6.38
N ALA A 12 -4.57 10.29 5.77
CA ALA A 12 -3.39 9.43 5.70
C ALA A 12 -2.87 9.26 4.26
N GLU A 13 -3.40 10.02 3.31
CA GLU A 13 -3.02 9.94 1.90
C GLU A 13 -1.60 10.44 1.69
N LEU A 14 -0.82 9.69 0.89
CA LEU A 14 0.53 10.08 0.50
C LEU A 14 0.44 10.98 -0.74
N ASP A 15 1.24 12.04 -0.78
CA ASP A 15 1.36 12.87 -1.99
C ASP A 15 1.75 12.01 -3.20
N ALA A 16 0.97 12.12 -4.28
CA ALA A 16 1.13 11.28 -5.46
C ALA A 16 2.50 11.47 -6.12
N ARG A 17 3.03 12.70 -6.19
CA ARG A 17 4.33 12.96 -6.83
C ARG A 17 5.47 12.39 -6.00
N LEU A 18 5.36 12.46 -4.67
CA LEU A 18 6.30 11.83 -3.75
C LEU A 18 6.27 10.30 -3.91
N ALA A 19 5.07 9.71 -4.02
CA ALA A 19 4.91 8.27 -4.24
C ALA A 19 5.56 7.82 -5.55
N ASP A 20 5.23 8.48 -6.67
CA ASP A 20 5.78 8.15 -7.99
C ASP A 20 7.31 8.25 -8.01
N LYS A 21 7.86 9.35 -7.47
CA LYS A 21 9.30 9.55 -7.39
C LYS A 21 10.00 8.47 -6.54
N ALA A 22 9.40 8.08 -5.41
CA ALA A 22 9.95 7.05 -4.55
C ALA A 22 9.92 5.67 -5.22
N ILE A 23 8.84 5.35 -5.94
CA ILE A 23 8.69 4.10 -6.69
C ILE A 23 9.71 4.02 -7.83
N ASP A 24 9.83 5.07 -8.64
CA ASP A 24 10.79 5.12 -9.75
C ASP A 24 12.23 4.95 -9.26
N THR A 25 12.57 5.62 -8.16
CA THR A 25 13.88 5.49 -7.51
C THR A 25 14.12 4.06 -7.04
N ALA A 26 13.16 3.47 -6.32
CA ALA A 26 13.25 2.09 -5.83
C ALA A 26 13.37 1.06 -6.97
N LEU A 27 12.67 1.27 -8.08
CA LEU A 27 12.78 0.43 -9.28
C LEU A 27 14.16 0.53 -9.92
N GLY A 28 14.74 1.73 -9.97
CA GLY A 28 16.11 1.95 -10.43
C GLY A 28 17.14 1.21 -9.57
N GLU A 29 17.02 1.33 -8.24
CA GLU A 29 17.87 0.63 -7.28
C GLU A 29 17.75 -0.90 -7.41
N ALA A 30 16.53 -1.43 -7.51
CA ALA A 30 16.27 -2.86 -7.66
C ALA A 30 16.95 -3.41 -8.93
N ARG A 31 16.88 -2.67 -10.04
CA ARG A 31 17.54 -3.05 -11.31
C ARG A 31 19.05 -3.02 -11.19
N ALA A 32 19.62 -1.97 -10.59
CA ALA A 32 21.06 -1.83 -10.40
C ALA A 32 21.65 -2.92 -9.50
N GLN A 33 20.89 -3.36 -8.49
CA GLN A 33 21.29 -4.43 -7.56
C GLN A 33 20.91 -5.83 -8.06
N GLY A 34 20.24 -5.95 -9.20
CA GLY A 34 19.86 -7.24 -9.77
C GLY A 34 18.79 -7.99 -8.96
N ILE A 35 17.96 -7.29 -8.18
CA ILE A 35 16.85 -7.89 -7.40
C ILE A 35 15.79 -8.43 -8.35
N ARG A 36 15.38 -9.70 -8.16
CA ARG A 36 14.49 -10.42 -9.09
C ARG A 36 13.50 -11.34 -8.38
N GLY A 37 12.46 -11.74 -9.10
CA GLY A 37 11.47 -12.70 -8.63
C GLY A 37 10.75 -12.23 -7.37
N LYS A 38 10.56 -13.15 -6.41
CA LYS A 38 9.84 -12.90 -5.15
C LYS A 38 10.47 -11.81 -4.27
N ASP A 39 11.75 -11.48 -4.50
CA ASP A 39 12.49 -10.53 -3.66
C ASP A 39 12.25 -9.07 -4.08
N VAL A 40 11.63 -8.83 -5.24
CA VAL A 40 11.34 -7.47 -5.75
C VAL A 40 10.37 -6.73 -4.83
N THR A 41 9.21 -7.32 -4.53
CA THR A 41 8.18 -6.66 -3.71
C THR A 41 8.67 -6.26 -2.31
N PRO A 42 9.29 -7.15 -1.50
CA PRO A 42 9.78 -6.75 -0.18
C PRO A 42 10.89 -5.69 -0.27
N PHE A 43 11.75 -5.75 -1.30
CA PHE A 43 12.75 -4.71 -1.55
C PHE A 43 12.10 -3.35 -1.83
N LEU A 44 11.16 -3.29 -2.77
CA LEU A 44 10.51 -2.05 -3.19
C LEU A 44 9.73 -1.41 -2.03
N LEU A 45 8.98 -2.20 -1.26
CA LEU A 45 8.25 -1.68 -0.11
C LEU A 45 9.18 -1.06 0.94
N ALA A 46 10.32 -1.70 1.22
CA ALA A 46 11.32 -1.15 2.13
C ALA A 46 11.97 0.12 1.57
N ALA A 47 12.31 0.15 0.28
CA ALA A 47 12.93 1.30 -0.38
C ALA A 47 11.98 2.50 -0.43
N VAL A 48 10.72 2.29 -0.79
CA VAL A 48 9.68 3.35 -0.82
C VAL A 48 9.42 3.87 0.60
N SER A 49 9.37 3.00 1.63
CA SER A 49 9.28 3.45 3.04
C SER A 49 10.42 4.40 3.39
N ARG A 50 11.67 4.05 3.08
CA ARG A 50 12.83 4.91 3.35
C ARG A 50 12.78 6.23 2.57
N ALA A 51 12.49 6.16 1.28
CA ALA A 51 12.46 7.33 0.39
C ALA A 51 11.36 8.33 0.74
N THR A 52 10.30 7.88 1.39
CA THR A 52 9.16 8.71 1.82
C THR A 52 9.22 9.09 3.31
N GLY A 53 10.32 8.81 4.01
CA GLY A 53 10.42 9.08 5.46
C GLY A 53 9.32 8.38 6.26
N ASP A 54 9.03 7.12 5.92
CA ASP A 54 7.97 6.27 6.46
C ASP A 54 6.52 6.70 6.18
N GLN A 55 6.28 7.80 5.45
CA GLN A 55 4.92 8.23 5.11
C GLN A 55 4.14 7.18 4.31
N SER A 56 4.78 6.47 3.37
CA SER A 56 4.14 5.35 2.64
C SER A 56 3.77 4.18 3.56
N ARG A 57 4.56 3.90 4.61
CA ARG A 57 4.23 2.87 5.60
C ARG A 57 3.03 3.28 6.44
N VAL A 58 2.97 4.54 6.86
CA VAL A 58 1.83 5.10 7.59
C VAL A 58 0.55 5.02 6.76
N ALA A 59 0.60 5.47 5.50
CA ALA A 59 -0.52 5.37 4.56
C ALA A 59 -0.98 3.91 4.36
N ASN A 60 -0.04 2.97 4.20
CA ASN A 60 -0.36 1.55 4.04
C ASN A 60 -1.03 0.93 5.28
N ILE A 61 -0.61 1.31 6.49
CA ILE A 61 -1.27 0.86 7.74
C ILE A 61 -2.69 1.44 7.84
N ALA A 62 -2.89 2.71 7.49
CA ALA A 62 -4.21 3.33 7.48
C ALA A 62 -5.14 2.66 6.45
N LEU A 63 -4.62 2.39 5.24
CA LEU A 63 -5.32 1.64 4.20
C LEU A 63 -5.73 0.24 4.70
N LEU A 64 -4.80 -0.50 5.32
CA LEU A 64 -5.08 -1.85 5.82
C LEU A 64 -6.21 -1.86 6.85
N ARG A 65 -6.20 -0.90 7.78
CA ARG A 65 -7.28 -0.73 8.77
C ARG A 65 -8.61 -0.38 8.11
N ASN A 66 -8.59 0.49 7.10
CA ASN A 66 -9.80 0.87 6.37
C ASN A 66 -10.37 -0.31 5.58
N ASN A 67 -9.51 -1.09 4.91
CA ASN A 67 -9.88 -2.31 4.21
C ASN A 67 -10.51 -3.33 5.16
N ALA A 68 -9.92 -3.55 6.34
CA ALA A 68 -10.45 -4.48 7.34
C ALA A 68 -11.85 -4.05 7.84
N ARG A 69 -12.06 -2.75 8.08
CA ARG A 69 -13.36 -2.21 8.46
C ARG A 69 -14.41 -2.45 7.38
N VAL A 70 -14.14 -2.05 6.14
CA VAL A 70 -15.09 -2.22 5.02
C VAL A 70 -15.36 -3.70 4.76
N ALA A 71 -14.34 -4.56 4.83
CA ALA A 71 -14.51 -6.00 4.69
C ALA A 71 -15.42 -6.58 5.78
N ALA A 72 -15.28 -6.14 7.04
CA ALA A 72 -16.16 -6.55 8.13
C ALA A 72 -17.60 -6.06 7.90
N ASP A 73 -17.78 -4.81 7.46
CA ASP A 73 -19.10 -4.26 7.15
C ASP A 73 -19.81 -5.09 6.06
N ILE A 74 -19.09 -5.46 5.00
CA ILE A 74 -19.59 -6.34 3.92
C ILE A 74 -19.94 -7.72 4.47
N ALA A 75 -19.07 -8.32 5.29
CA ALA A 75 -19.31 -9.64 5.85
C ALA A 75 -20.56 -9.68 6.75
N CYS A 76 -20.76 -8.67 7.60
CA CYS A 76 -21.95 -8.55 8.44
C CYS A 76 -23.22 -8.39 7.62
N ALA A 77 -23.20 -7.57 6.57
CA ALA A 77 -24.34 -7.38 5.68
C ALA A 77 -24.72 -8.68 4.94
N LEU A 78 -23.72 -9.43 4.47
CA LEU A 78 -23.94 -10.74 3.82
C LEU A 78 -24.47 -11.80 4.78
N ALA A 79 -24.02 -11.79 6.04
CA ALA A 79 -24.46 -12.73 7.06
C ALA A 79 -25.77 -12.32 7.76
N GLY A 80 -26.32 -11.14 7.46
CA GLY A 80 -27.56 -10.64 8.06
C GLY A 80 -27.44 -10.29 9.55
N VAL A 81 -26.24 -9.93 10.01
CA VAL A 81 -25.93 -9.63 11.42
C VAL A 81 -25.90 -8.12 11.70
N ARG A 82 -26.42 -7.31 10.77
CA ARG A 82 -26.51 -5.86 10.83
C ARG A 82 -27.82 -5.38 10.21
#